data_AF-A0A746M1B2-F1
#
_entry.id   AF-A0A746M1B2-F1
#
_cell.length_a   1.000
_cell.length_b   1.000
_cell.length_c   1.000
_cell.angle_alpha   90.00
_cell.angle_beta   90.00
_cell.angle_gamma   90.00
#
_symmetry.space_group_name_H-M   'P 1'
#
loop_
_entity.id
_entity.type
_entity.pdbx_description
1 polymer ?
#
loop_
_entity_poly.entity_id
_entity_poly.type
_entity_poly.pdbx_seq_one_letter_code
_entity_poly.pdbx_strand_id
1 'polypeptide(L)' 'MNDIAQNNVGMIDEKEAMRMIKVSSRMTISKYTKLYNFPKPIRTHPKQYLQSEVVQWILNGGINQKSS' A
#
# COMPACT_ATOMS: atom_id res chain seq x y z
N MET A 1 2.15 23.10 19.00
CA MET A 1 2.06 22.96 17.54
C MET A 1 0.72 22.33 17.20
N ASN A 2 -0.23 23.11 16.69
CA ASN A 2 -1.46 22.58 16.13
C ASN A 2 -1.21 22.32 14.65
N ASP A 3 -0.85 21.08 14.30
CA ASP A 3 -1.00 20.62 12.93
C ASP A 3 -2.37 19.97 12.79
N ILE A 4 -3.33 20.80 12.41
CA ILE A 4 -4.59 20.36 11.82
C ILE A 4 -4.24 19.70 10.48
N ALA A 5 -3.89 18.42 10.53
CA ALA A 5 -3.79 17.54 9.37
C ALA A 5 -4.65 16.28 9.57
N GLN A 6 -5.76 16.40 10.31
CA GLN A 6 -6.75 15.33 10.49
C GLN A 6 -7.61 15.07 9.22
N ASN A 7 -7.23 15.62 8.06
CA ASN A 7 -7.91 15.42 6.78
C ASN A 7 -6.96 15.13 5.61
N ASN A 8 -5.70 14.75 5.87
CA ASN A 8 -4.89 14.18 4.81
C ASN A 8 -5.27 12.69 4.74
N VAL A 9 -6.16 12.33 3.82
CA VAL A 9 -6.40 10.91 3.49
C VAL A 9 -5.03 10.30 3.30
N GLY A 10 -4.57 9.45 4.22
CA GLY A 10 -3.16 9.10 4.39
C GLY A 10 -2.60 8.41 3.14
N MET A 11 -2.19 9.20 2.16
CA MET A 11 -1.69 8.72 0.88
C MET A 11 -0.19 8.55 0.95
N ILE A 12 0.28 7.39 0.51
CA ILE A 12 1.70 7.06 0.45
C ILE A 12 2.11 6.83 -0.99
N ASP A 13 3.35 7.19 -1.33
CA ASP A 13 3.90 6.88 -2.65
C ASP A 13 4.30 5.40 -2.76
N GLU A 14 4.64 4.96 -3.97
CA GLU A 14 5.09 3.58 -4.20
C GLU A 14 6.33 3.20 -3.39
N LYS A 15 7.24 4.16 -3.13
CA LYS A 15 8.46 3.88 -2.35
C LYS A 15 8.13 3.61 -0.89
N GLU A 16 7.20 4.37 -0.31
CA GLU A 16 6.74 4.17 1.06
C GLU A 16 5.96 2.87 1.20
N ALA A 17 5.06 2.57 0.26
CA ALA A 17 4.36 1.28 0.23
C ALA A 17 5.35 0.10 0.16
N MET A 18 6.41 0.22 -0.64
CA MET A 18 7.50 -0.76 -0.72
C MET A 18 8.28 -0.90 0.60
N ARG A 19 8.57 0.22 1.29
CA ARG A 19 9.21 0.20 2.61
C ARG A 19 8.36 -0.53 3.64
N MET A 20 7.05 -0.25 3.69
CA MET A 20 6.13 -0.88 4.65
C MET A 20 6.12 -2.41 4.55
N ILE A 21 6.19 -2.96 3.32
CA ILE A 21 6.20 -4.41 3.10
C ILE A 21 7.61 -4.99 2.91
N LYS A 22 8.65 -4.19 3.18
CA LYS A 22 10.08 -4.57 3.10
C LYS A 22 10.51 -5.15 1.75
N VAL A 23 10.08 -4.55 0.64
CA VAL A 23 10.51 -4.92 -0.71
C VAL A 23 11.27 -3.78 -1.39
N SER A 24 12.20 -4.13 -2.28
CA SER A 24 13.01 -3.15 -3.03
C SER A 24 12.63 -3.03 -4.50
N SER A 25 11.75 -3.90 -5.02
CA SER A 25 11.38 -3.94 -6.43
C SER A 25 9.94 -3.50 -6.69
N ARG A 26 9.77 -2.53 -7.59
CA ARG A 26 8.46 -2.13 -8.13
C ARG A 26 7.76 -3.26 -8.88
N MET A 27 8.54 -4.17 -9.47
CA MET A 27 7.98 -5.36 -10.11
C MET A 27 7.28 -6.26 -9.11
N THR A 28 7.80 -6.35 -7.87
CA THR A 28 7.15 -7.07 -6.79
C THR A 28 5.80 -6.46 -6.45
N ILE A 29 5.68 -5.12 -6.37
CA ILE A 29 4.39 -4.44 -6.19
C ILE A 29 3.42 -4.79 -7.31
N SER A 30 3.86 -4.73 -8.57
CA SER A 30 3.02 -5.10 -9.73
C SER A 30 2.54 -6.56 -9.66
N LYS A 31 3.43 -7.49 -9.27
CA LYS A 31 3.09 -8.91 -9.04
C LYS A 31 2.07 -9.05 -7.90
N TYR A 32 2.28 -8.35 -6.79
CA TYR A 32 1.39 -8.40 -5.62
C TYR A 32 0.02 -7.83 -5.92
N THR A 33 -0.08 -6.74 -6.69
CA THR A 33 -1.37 -6.18 -7.11
C THR A 33 -2.14 -7.15 -8.01
N LYS A 34 -1.45 -7.93 -8.85
CA LYS A 34 -2.10 -8.88 -9.78
C LYS A 34 -2.48 -10.22 -9.16
N LEU A 35 -1.62 -10.74 -8.27
CA LEU A 35 -1.71 -12.14 -7.81
C LEU A 35 -2.05 -12.30 -6.33
N TYR A 36 -1.87 -11.25 -5.53
CA TYR A 36 -1.94 -11.35 -4.06
C TYR A 36 -2.82 -10.26 -3.45
N ASN A 37 -3.77 -9.70 -4.21
CA ASN A 37 -4.72 -8.68 -3.77
C ASN A 37 -4.09 -7.45 -3.09
N PHE A 38 -2.84 -7.11 -3.44
CA PHE A 38 -2.25 -5.87 -2.94
C PHE A 38 -3.04 -4.67 -3.48
N PRO A 39 -3.21 -3.59 -2.69
CA PRO A 39 -4.03 -2.45 -3.08
C PRO A 39 -3.68 -1.91 -4.47
N LYS A 40 -4.71 -1.55 -5.23
CA LYS A 40 -4.53 -0.84 -6.49
C LYS A 40 -4.15 0.61 -6.18
N PRO A 41 -3.26 1.24 -6.96
CA PRO A 41 -2.95 2.65 -6.75
C PRO A 41 -4.18 3.50 -7.08
N ILE A 42 -4.43 4.53 -6.27
CA ILE A 42 -5.50 5.53 -6.49
C ILE A 42 -5.15 6.41 -7.70
N ARG A 43 -3.86 6.71 -7.86
CA ARG A 43 -3.29 7.44 -9.01
C ARG A 43 -2.12 6.66 -9.56
N THR A 44 -2.00 6.57 -10.89
CA THR A 44 -0.96 5.76 -11.54
C THR A 44 0.36 6.50 -11.76
N HIS A 45 0.34 7.82 -11.96
CA HIS A 45 1.53 8.62 -12.25
C HIS A 45 1.58 9.93 -11.44
N PRO A 46 2.48 10.05 -10.44
CA PRO A 46 3.16 8.95 -9.75
C PRO A 46 2.17 8.03 -9.01
N LYS A 47 2.58 6.77 -8.80
CA LYS A 47 1.76 5.81 -8.05
C LYS A 47 1.56 6.24 -6.60
N GLN A 48 0.30 6.27 -6.17
CA GLN A 48 -0.09 6.57 -4.80
C GLN A 48 -1.11 5.56 -4.29
N TYR A 49 -1.03 5.25 -3.01
CA TYR A 49 -1.85 4.25 -2.33
C TYR A 49 -2.47 4.85 -1.07
N LEU A 50 -3.64 4.35 -0.67
CA LEU A 50 -4.11 4.59 0.69
C LEU A 50 -3.24 3.78 1.65
N GLN A 51 -2.64 4.44 2.62
CA GLN A 51 -1.86 3.80 3.68
C GLN A 51 -2.72 2.77 4.43
N SER A 52 -3.98 3.11 4.70
CA SER A 52 -4.93 2.23 5.39
C SER A 52 -5.13 0.91 4.64
N GLU A 53 -5.26 0.93 3.31
CA GLU A 53 -5.41 -0.29 2.52
C GLU A 53 -4.14 -1.14 2.51
N VAL A 54 -2.96 -0.52 2.46
CA VAL A 54 -1.68 -1.24 2.57
C VAL A 54 -1.53 -1.86 3.94
N VAL A 55 -1.89 -1.16 5.02
CA VAL A 55 -1.91 -1.71 6.39
C VAL A 55 -2.88 -2.88 6.49
N GLN A 56 -4.10 -2.74 5.97
CA GLN A 56 -5.10 -3.83 6.00
C GLN A 56 -4.62 -5.06 5.24
N TRP A 57 -3.98 -4.88 4.09
CA TRP A 57 -3.37 -5.99 3.35
C TRP A 57 -2.33 -6.75 4.19
N ILE A 58 -1.48 -6.03 4.93
CA ILE A 58 -0.49 -6.62 5.86
C ILE A 58 -1.20 -7.38 6.98
N LEU A 59 -2.19 -6.77 7.64
CA LEU A 59 -2.95 -7.36 8.74
C LEU A 59 -3.71 -8.62 8.30
N ASN A 60 -4.14 -8.67 7.05
CA ASN A 60 -4.82 -9.84 6.47
C ASN A 60 -3.86 -10.99 6.12
N GLY A 61 -2.55 -10.85 6.31
CA GLY A 61 -1.54 -11.89 6.07
C GLY A 61 -0.63 -11.62 4.87
N GLY A 62 -0.72 -10.44 4.26
CA GLY A 62 0.14 -10.04 3.15
C GLY A 62 -0.04 -10.97 1.94
N ILE A 63 1.03 -11.64 1.50
CA ILE A 63 0.94 -12.62 0.40
C ILE A 63 0.23 -13.92 0.80
N ASN A 64 0.15 -14.21 2.10
CA ASN A 64 -0.47 -15.42 2.66
C ASN A 64 -1.85 -15.09 3.24
N GLN A 65 -2.65 -14.32 2.50
CA GLN A 65 -3.97 -13.89 2.98
C GLN A 65 -4.79 -15.10 3.40
N LYS A 66 -5.46 -15.00 4.55
CA LYS A 66 -6.45 -16.01 4.92
C LYS A 66 -7.55 -15.99 3.87
N SER A 67 -7.71 -17.09 3.14
CA SER A 67 -8.91 -17.30 2.34
C SER A 67 -10.10 -17.29 3.30
N SER A 68 -11.10 -16.46 3.00
CA SER A 68 -12.38 -16.47 3.72
C SER A 68 -13.00 -17.86 3.79
#